data_AF-A0A2N3L0N6-F1
#
_entry.id   AF-A0A2N3L0N6-F1
#
_cell.length_a   1.000
_cell.length_b   1.000
_cell.length_c   1.000
_cell.angle_alpha   90.00
_cell.angle_beta   90.00
_cell.angle_gamma   90.00
#
_symmetry.space_group_name_H-M   'P 1'
#
loop_
_entity.id
_entity.type
_entity.pdbx_description
1 polymer ?
#
loop_
_entity_poly.entity_id
_entity_poly.type
_entity_poly.pdbx_seq_one_letter_code
_entity_poly.pdbx_strand_id
1 'polypeptide(L)' 'MTNRQRAWETRRAKYGQRGHSGTYSRFKSGTGQVKRMQDALIQLHREEVLSEGQVAKIIGCGRVEVRRLVDGVIE' A
#
# COMPACT_ATOMS: atom_id res chain seq x y z
N MET A 1 23.76 -7.55 -17.42
CA MET A 1 23.14 -6.40 -16.72
C MET A 1 21.71 -6.78 -16.34
N THR A 2 21.30 -6.59 -15.08
CA THR A 2 19.96 -6.98 -14.60
C THR A 2 18.91 -5.90 -14.91
N ASN A 3 17.62 -6.24 -14.96
CA ASN A 3 16.53 -5.27 -15.16
C ASN A 3 16.57 -4.12 -14.14
N ARG A 4 17.04 -4.39 -12.92
CA ARG A 4 17.22 -3.38 -11.87
C ARG A 4 18.32 -2.39 -12.20
N GLN A 5 19.45 -2.85 -12.74
CA GLN A 5 20.54 -1.98 -13.18
C GLN A 5 20.09 -1.09 -14.35
N ARG A 6 19.39 -1.66 -15.33
CA ARG A 6 18.85 -0.92 -16.48
C ARG A 6 17.89 0.18 -16.04
N ALA A 7 16.95 -0.14 -15.14
CA ALA A 7 16.00 0.84 -14.60
C ALA A 7 16.69 1.97 -13.81
N TRP A 8 17.81 1.67 -13.13
CA TRP A 8 18.59 2.65 -12.39
C TRP A 8 19.32 3.61 -13.35
N GLU A 9 19.94 3.08 -14.41
CA GLU A 9 20.62 3.87 -15.44
C GLU A 9 19.64 4.77 -16.20
N THR A 10 18.48 4.24 -16.60
CA THR A 10 17.42 5.02 -17.26
C THR A 10 16.95 6.19 -16.38
N ARG A 11 16.79 5.97 -15.06
CA ARG A 11 16.41 7.05 -14.14
C ARG A 11 17.48 8.12 -14.01
N ARG A 12 18.77 7.76 -13.95
CA ARG A 12 19.87 8.73 -13.94
C ARG A 12 19.94 9.54 -15.23
N ALA A 13 19.80 8.87 -16.37
CA ALA A 13 19.79 9.53 -17.68
C ALA A 13 18.63 10.52 -17.80
N LYS A 14 17.43 10.16 -17.31
CA LYS A 14 16.22 10.97 -17.43
C LYS A 14 16.11 12.11 -16.41
N TYR A 15 16.53 11.90 -15.16
CA TYR A 15 16.29 12.81 -14.03
C TYR A 15 17.56 13.44 -13.45
N GLY A 16 18.72 13.21 -14.08
CA GLY A 16 20.01 13.73 -13.64
C GLY A 16 20.46 13.17 -12.28
N GLN A 17 21.39 13.88 -11.63
CA GLN A 17 21.98 13.47 -10.34
C GLN A 17 20.93 13.38 -9.21
N ARG A 18 19.79 14.10 -9.35
CA ARG A 18 18.63 14.06 -8.43
C ARG A 18 17.71 12.85 -8.62
N GLY A 19 17.84 12.08 -9.70
CA GLY A 19 17.11 10.82 -9.92
C GLY A 19 17.43 9.72 -8.88
N HIS A 20 18.38 9.98 -7.98
CA HIS A 20 18.88 9.03 -7.01
C HIS A 20 18.13 9.01 -5.66
N SER A 21 17.60 10.14 -5.19
CA SER A 21 17.22 10.22 -3.78
C SER A 21 16.54 11.53 -3.44
N GLY A 22 15.44 11.84 -4.14
CA GLY A 22 14.38 12.52 -3.42
C GLY A 22 13.95 11.55 -2.32
N THR A 23 14.39 11.79 -1.08
CA THR A 23 13.71 11.21 0.07
C THR A 23 12.29 11.74 -0.04
N TYR A 24 11.40 11.00 -0.72
CA TYR A 24 9.99 11.12 -0.41
C TYR A 24 9.98 11.01 1.10
N SER A 25 9.61 12.10 1.78
CA SER A 25 9.45 12.11 3.22
C SER A 25 8.40 11.06 3.51
N ARG A 26 8.85 9.80 3.65
CA ARG A 26 8.06 8.71 4.15
C ARG A 26 7.76 9.19 5.54
N PHE A 27 6.53 9.65 5.75
CA PHE A 27 6.04 9.95 7.08
C PHE A 27 6.51 8.83 7.99
N LYS A 28 7.15 9.18 9.12
CA LYS A 28 7.52 8.18 10.13
C LYS A 28 6.30 7.30 10.35
N SER A 29 6.49 5.98 10.35
CA SER A 29 5.45 4.97 10.51
C SER A 29 4.69 5.20 11.80
N GLY A 30 3.66 6.04 11.74
CA GLY A 30 2.68 6.26 12.77
C GLY A 30 1.43 5.44 12.48
N THR A 31 0.57 5.32 13.48
CA THR A 31 -0.76 4.65 13.41
C THR A 31 -1.57 5.05 12.17
N GLY A 32 -1.43 6.29 11.69
CA GLY A 32 -2.11 6.76 10.47
C GLY A 32 -1.71 6.06 9.17
N GLN A 33 -0.50 5.48 9.05
CA GLN A 33 -0.14 4.70 7.86
C GLN A 33 -0.79 3.33 7.84
N VAL A 34 -0.89 2.69 9.01
CA VAL A 34 -1.58 1.40 9.15
C VAL A 34 -3.06 1.57 8.81
N LYS A 35 -3.71 2.61 9.34
CA LYS A 35 -5.09 2.95 9.02
C LYS A 35 -5.30 3.21 7.52
N ARG A 36 -4.44 4.01 6.88
CA ARG A 36 -4.53 4.25 5.43
C ARG A 36 -4.37 2.99 4.58
N MET A 37 -3.51 2.07 5.00
CA MET A 37 -3.33 0.81 4.29
C MET A 37 -4.56 -0.10 4.46
N GLN A 38 -5.13 -0.13 5.66
CA GLN A 38 -6.38 -0.81 5.95
C GLN A 38 -7.53 -0.21 5.12
N ASP A 39 -7.71 1.11 5.12
CA ASP A 39 -8.72 1.82 4.32
C ASP A 39 -8.59 1.49 2.82
N ALA A 40 -7.36 1.42 2.30
CA ALA A 40 -7.10 1.05 0.91
C ALA A 40 -7.50 -0.41 0.61
N LEU A 41 -7.25 -1.35 1.53
CA LEU A 41 -7.66 -2.75 1.38
C LEU A 41 -9.18 -2.91 1.41
N ILE A 42 -9.86 -2.15 2.28
CA ILE A 42 -11.33 -2.11 2.32
C ILE A 42 -11.89 -1.54 1.02
N GLN A 43 -11.27 -0.50 0.45
CA GLN A 43 -11.70 0.06 -0.83
C GLN A 43 -11.55 -0.95 -1.97
N LEU A 44 -10.42 -1.66 -2.05
CA LEU A 44 -10.21 -2.73 -3.04
C LEU A 44 -11.20 -3.89 -2.88
N HIS A 45 -11.68 -4.14 -1.65
CA HIS A 45 -12.74 -5.10 -1.44
C HIS A 45 -14.08 -4.62 -2.00
N ARG A 46 -14.46 -3.37 -1.75
CA ARG A 46 -15.70 -2.75 -2.26
C ARG A 46 -15.73 -2.68 -3.78
N GLU A 47 -14.57 -2.50 -4.41
CA GLU A 47 -14.40 -2.53 -5.86
C GLU A 47 -14.34 -3.95 -6.43
N GLU A 48 -14.57 -4.98 -5.61
CA GLU A 48 -14.55 -6.40 -5.98
C GLU A 48 -13.19 -6.89 -6.51
N VAL A 49 -12.12 -6.11 -6.33
CA VAL A 49 -10.75 -6.47 -6.70
C VAL A 49 -10.17 -7.52 -5.75
N LEU A 50 -10.51 -7.42 -4.46
CA LEU A 50 -10.13 -8.40 -3.43
C LEU A 50 -11.38 -9.03 -2.81
N SER A 51 -11.34 -10.35 -2.61
CA SER A 51 -12.35 -11.05 -1.81
C SER A 51 -12.20 -10.73 -0.32
N GLU A 52 -13.31 -10.85 0.43
CA GLU A 52 -13.35 -10.65 1.89
C GLU A 52 -12.27 -11.51 2.60
N GLY A 53 -12.07 -12.75 2.14
CA GLY A 53 -11.05 -13.66 2.68
C GLY A 53 -9.60 -13.22 2.40
N GLN A 54 -9.33 -12.61 1.25
CA GLN A 54 -8.00 -12.06 0.94
C GLN A 54 -7.68 -10.87 1.85
N VAL A 55 -8.65 -9.98 2.04
CA VAL A 55 -8.52 -8.81 2.91
C VAL A 55 -8.26 -9.24 4.36
N ALA A 56 -9.05 -10.18 4.87
CA ALA A 56 -8.90 -10.75 6.21
C ALA A 56 -7.48 -11.30 6.43
N LYS A 57 -6.94 -12.04 5.44
CA LYS A 57 -5.58 -12.59 5.49
C LYS A 57 -4.49 -11.52 5.48
N ILE A 58 -4.67 -10.44 4.70
CA ILE A 58 -3.68 -9.36 4.61
C ILE A 58 -3.64 -8.53 5.89
N ILE A 59 -4.81 -8.19 6.44
CA ILE A 59 -4.94 -7.41 7.68
C ILE A 59 -4.56 -8.25 8.90
N GLY A 60 -4.75 -9.57 8.84
CA GLY A 60 -4.52 -10.48 9.96
C GLY A 60 -5.72 -10.54 10.91
N CYS A 61 -6.93 -10.38 10.39
CA CYS A 61 -8.18 -10.39 11.15
C CYS A 61 -9.18 -11.41 10.60
N GLY A 62 -10.31 -11.58 11.29
CA GLY A 62 -11.42 -12.44 10.86
C GLY A 62 -12.32 -11.76 9.81
N ARG A 63 -13.01 -12.58 9.01
CA ARG A 63 -13.99 -12.11 8.00
C ARG A 63 -15.09 -11.22 8.57
N VAL A 64 -15.58 -11.54 9.77
CA VAL A 64 -16.60 -10.72 10.46
C VAL A 64 -16.06 -9.33 10.81
N GLU A 65 -14.79 -9.23 11.18
CA GLU A 65 -14.13 -7.96 11.47
C GLU A 65 -13.97 -7.13 10.19
N VAL A 66 -13.61 -7.77 9.06
CA VAL A 66 -13.61 -7.11 7.74
C VAL A 66 -14.99 -6.55 7.41
N ARG A 67 -16.06 -7.30 7.64
CA ARG A 67 -17.42 -6.81 7.37
C ARG A 67 -17.78 -5.60 8.24
N ARG A 68 -17.45 -5.64 9.53
CA ARG A 68 -17.64 -4.50 10.43
C ARG A 68 -16.83 -3.27 10.00
N LEU A 69 -15.62 -3.47 9.46
CA LEU A 69 -14.81 -2.39 8.89
C LEU A 69 -15.43 -1.80 7.63
N VAL A 70 -15.95 -2.65 6.73
CA VAL A 70 -16.66 -2.22 5.52
C VAL A 70 -17.92 -1.43 5.88
N ASP A 71 -18.66 -1.87 6.89
CA ASP A 71 -19.90 -1.25 7.35
C ASP A 71 -19.63 0.03 8.17
N GLY A 72 -18.38 0.34 8.51
CA GLY A 72 -18.00 1.50 9.31
C GLY A 72 -18.37 1.39 10.79
N VAL A 73 -18.53 0.16 11.30
CA VAL A 73 -18.94 -0.14 12.69
C VAL A 73 -17.75 -0.10 13.66
N ILE A 74 -16.53 -0.20 13.14
CA ILE A 74 -15.26 -0.15 13.90
C ILE A 74 -14.21 0.65 13.11
N GLU A 75 -13.32 1.38 13.81
CA GLU A 75 -12.21 2.18 13.25
C GLU A 75 -10.83 1.61 13.59
#